data_AF-A0A7K5FEN0-F1
#
_entry.id   AF-A0A7K5FEN0-F1
#
_cell.length_a   1.000
_cell.length_b   1.000
_cell.length_c   1.000
_cell.angle_alpha   90.00
_cell.angle_beta   90.00
_cell.angle_gamma   90.00
#
_symmetry.space_group_name_H-M   'P 1'
#
loop_
_entity.id
_entity.type
_entity.pdbx_description
1 polymer ?
#
loop_
_entity_poly.entity_id
_entity_poly.type
_entity_poly.pdbx_seq_one_letter_code
_entity_poly.pdbx_strand_id
1 'polypeptide(L)' 'IYPYEMLMVTNRGRVKLPPGVDRTRLERHLSPEDFLRVFEMPPEEFSKLALWKRNELKKKAFLF' A
#
# COMPACT_ATOMS: atom_id res chain seq x y z
N ILE A 1 10.29 -3.18 -4.98
CA ILE A 1 9.40 -2.09 -5.42
C ILE A 1 8.53 -2.66 -6.54
N TYR A 2 7.21 -2.52 -6.47
CA TYR A 2 6.23 -3.15 -7.35
C TYR A 2 5.11 -2.17 -7.72
N PRO A 3 4.44 -2.38 -8.88
CA PRO A 3 3.27 -1.59 -9.26
C PRO A 3 2.11 -1.77 -8.27
N TYR A 4 1.30 -0.73 -8.08
CA TYR A 4 0.10 -0.77 -7.24
C TYR A 4 -0.79 -1.99 -7.52
N GLU A 5 -1.06 -2.27 -8.80
CA GLU A 5 -1.95 -3.35 -9.23
C GLU A 5 -1.51 -4.74 -8.78
N MET A 6 -0.20 -4.94 -8.61
CA MET A 6 0.38 -6.20 -8.15
C MET A 6 0.31 -6.36 -6.63
N LEU A 7 0.15 -5.25 -5.89
CA LEU A 7 0.07 -5.23 -4.43
C LEU A 7 -1.37 -5.13 -3.90
N MET A 8 -2.35 -4.74 -4.74
CA MET A 8 -3.76 -4.69 -4.37
C MET A 8 -4.27 -6.03 -3.85
N VAL A 9 -4.85 -6.04 -2.65
CA VAL A 9 -5.57 -7.17 -2.07
C VAL A 9 -7.07 -6.96 -2.24
N THR A 10 -7.65 -7.64 -3.22
CA THR A 10 -9.12 -7.69 -3.41
C THR A 10 -9.69 -8.97 -2.81
N ASN A 11 -10.90 -8.90 -2.26
CA ASN A 11 -11.59 -10.06 -1.63
C ASN A 11 -11.89 -11.23 -2.59
N ARG A 12 -11.59 -11.11 -3.89
CA ARG A 12 -11.96 -12.10 -4.92
C ARG A 12 -10.91 -13.20 -5.17
N GLY A 13 -9.99 -13.42 -4.24
CA GLY A 13 -9.08 -14.56 -4.27
C GLY A 13 -7.81 -14.33 -3.45
N ARG A 14 -7.00 -15.38 -3.29
CA ARG A 14 -5.65 -15.23 -2.75
C ARG A 14 -4.79 -14.52 -3.80
N VAL A 15 -4.67 -13.20 -3.70
CA VAL A 15 -3.66 -12.45 -4.45
C VAL A 15 -2.29 -13.06 -4.12
N LYS A 16 -1.65 -13.62 -5.14
CA LYS A 16 -0.28 -14.12 -5.06
C LYS A 16 0.65 -12.91 -5.09
N LEU A 17 0.81 -12.28 -3.93
CA LEU A 17 1.82 -11.24 -3.75
C LEU A 17 3.20 -11.81 -4.14
N PRO A 18 4.07 -10.99 -4.75
CA PRO A 18 5.43 -11.41 -5.08
C PRO A 18 6.20 -11.94 -3.87
N PRO A 19 7.18 -12.84 -4.08
CA PRO A 19 8.05 -13.32 -3.02
C PRO A 19 8.75 -12.15 -2.30
N GLY A 20 8.79 -12.20 -0.96
CA GLY A 20 9.46 -11.18 -0.14
C GLY A 20 8.67 -9.89 0.09
N VAL A 21 7.41 -9.81 -0.35
CA VAL A 21 6.51 -8.69 -0.02
C VAL A 21 5.92 -8.88 1.38
N ASP A 22 6.10 -7.87 2.24
CA ASP A 22 5.48 -7.82 3.57
C ASP A 22 4.00 -7.43 3.43
N ARG A 23 3.12 -8.40 3.70
CA ARG A 23 1.66 -8.24 3.60
C ARG A 23 1.12 -7.20 4.59
N THR A 24 1.82 -6.97 5.69
CA THR A 24 1.39 -5.99 6.71
C THR A 24 1.80 -4.57 6.35
N ARG A 25 2.71 -4.41 5.37
CA ARG A 25 3.32 -3.13 4.99
C ARG A 25 3.42 -2.94 3.47
N LEU A 26 2.35 -3.27 2.76
CA LEU A 26 2.29 -3.17 1.30
C LEU A 26 2.65 -1.78 0.78
N GLU A 27 2.34 -0.72 1.55
CA GLU A 27 2.67 0.66 1.19
C GLU A 27 4.19 0.89 0.99
N ARG A 28 5.05 0.11 1.65
CA ARG A 28 6.52 0.22 1.52
C ARG A 28 7.06 -0.44 0.26
N HIS A 29 6.24 -1.26 -0.39
CA HIS A 29 6.63 -1.98 -1.59
C HIS A 29 6.17 -1.28 -2.86
N LEU A 30 5.35 -0.22 -2.77
CA LEU A 30 4.92 0.58 -3.91
C LEU A 30 6.08 1.31 -4.57
N SER A 31 5.98 1.54 -5.87
CA SER A 31 6.81 2.52 -6.57
C SER A 31 6.56 3.93 -6.00
N PRO A 32 7.55 4.85 -6.01
CA PRO A 32 7.34 6.23 -5.57
C PRO A 32 6.19 6.92 -6.30
N GLU A 33 6.05 6.65 -7.61
CA GLU A 33 5.00 7.17 -8.47
C GLU A 33 3.62 6.65 -8.05
N ASP A 34 3.50 5.34 -7.82
CA ASP A 34 2.26 4.75 -7.33
C ASP A 34 1.91 5.20 -5.92
N PHE A 35 2.91 5.33 -5.06
CA PHE A 35 2.70 5.83 -3.70
C PHE A 35 2.10 7.23 -3.73
N LEU A 36 2.69 8.13 -4.52
CA LEU A 36 2.19 9.49 -4.68
C LEU A 36 0.81 9.50 -5.33
N ARG A 37 0.55 8.63 -6.31
CA ARG A 37 -0.76 8.51 -6.99
C ARG A 37 -1.86 7.99 -6.06
N VAL A 38 -1.54 7.05 -5.18
CA VAL A 38 -2.51 6.35 -4.32
C VAL A 38 -2.77 7.11 -3.02
N PHE A 39 -1.71 7.68 -2.41
CA PHE A 39 -1.79 8.34 -1.12
C PHE A 39 -1.75 9.87 -1.22
N GLU A 40 -1.49 10.42 -2.41
CA GLU A 40 -1.43 11.87 -2.69
C GLU A 40 -0.42 12.62 -1.80
N MET A 41 0.56 11.89 -1.23
CA MET A 41 1.60 12.44 -0.38
C MET A 41 2.86 11.57 -0.41
N PRO A 42 4.04 12.12 -0.05
CA PRO A 42 5.27 11.35 0.08
C PRO A 42 5.21 10.31 1.23
N PRO A 43 6.01 9.22 1.17
CA PRO A 43 6.09 8.23 2.24
C PRO A 43 6.47 8.81 3.61
N GLU A 44 7.26 9.89 3.60
CA GLU A 44 7.69 10.61 4.79
C GLU A 44 6.51 11.28 5.51
N GLU A 45 5.61 11.93 4.76
CA GLU A 45 4.40 12.52 5.31
C GLU A 45 3.41 11.46 5.77
N PHE A 46 3.24 10.41 4.96
CA PHE A 46 2.41 9.27 5.33
C PHE A 46 2.86 8.65 6.66
N SER A 47 4.17 8.53 6.88
CA SER A 47 4.74 7.96 8.11
C SER A 47 4.43 8.78 9.37
N LYS A 48 4.20 10.10 9.23
CA LYS A 48 3.85 11.03 10.31
C LYS A 48 2.37 10.94 10.70
N LEU A 49 1.52 10.37 9.85
CA LEU A 49 0.11 10.19 10.14
C LEU A 49 -0.11 9.21 11.30
N ALA A 50 -1.13 9.50 12.12
CA ALA A 50 -1.60 8.58 13.16
C ALA A 50 -1.92 7.19 12.56
N LEU A 51 -1.71 6.13 13.35
CA LEU A 51 -1.88 4.75 12.88
C LEU A 51 -3.27 4.49 12.29
N TRP A 52 -4.32 5.02 12.93
CA TRP A 52 -5.69 4.89 12.43
C TRP A 52 -5.84 5.49 11.02
N LYS A 53 -5.24 6.67 10.77
CA LYS A 53 -5.31 7.36 9.48
C LYS A 53 -4.55 6.60 8.39
N ARG A 54 -3.36 6.07 8.71
CA ARG A 54 -2.60 5.20 7.80
C ARG A 54 -3.41 3.96 7.43
N ASN A 55 -4.05 3.32 8.41
CA ASN A 55 -4.87 2.14 8.18
C ASN A 55 -6.12 2.45 7.34
N GLU A 56 -6.78 3.59 7.57
CA GLU A 56 -7.90 4.02 6.74
C GLU A 56 -7.49 4.23 5.28
N LEU A 57 -6.37 4.93 5.04
CA LEU A 57 -5.86 5.17 3.70
C LEU A 57 -5.47 3.85 3.01
N LYS A 58 -4.79 2.95 3.73
CA LYS A 58 -4.47 1.60 3.22
C LYS A 58 -5.72 0.81 2.85
N LYS A 59 -6.77 0.86 3.66
CA LYS A 59 -8.05 0.19 3.35
C LYS A 59 -8.69 0.76 2.07
N LYS A 60 -8.71 2.09 1.93
CA LYS A 60 -9.22 2.76 0.71
C LYS A 60 -8.42 2.39 -0.53
N ALA A 61 -7.12 2.16 -0.37
CA ALA A 61 -6.23 1.72 -1.42
C ALA A 61 -6.21 0.19 -1.64
N PHE A 62 -7.03 -0.61 -0.97
CA PHE A 62 -6.95 -2.08 -1.04
C PHE A 62 -5.54 -2.62 -0.71
N LEU A 63 -4.84 -1.99 0.24
CA LEU A 63 -3.50 -2.36 0.72
C LEU A 63 -3.52 -2.69 2.23
N PHE A 64 -4.68 -3.06 2.77
CA PHE A 64 -4.85 -3.41 4.19
C PHE A 64 -5.01 -4.91 4.40
#